data_AF-A0A7H4MI51-F1
#
_entry.id   AF-A0A7H4MI51-F1
#
_cell.length_a   1.000
_cell.length_b   1.000
_cell.length_c   1.000
_cell.angle_alpha   90.00
_cell.angle_beta   90.00
_cell.angle_gamma   90.00
#
_symmetry.space_group_name_H-M   'P 1'
#
loop_
_entity.id
_entity.type
_entity.pdbx_description
1 polymer ?
#
loop_
_entity_poly.entity_id
_entity_poly.type
_entity_poly.pdbx_seq_one_letter_code
_entity_poly.pdbx_strand_id
1 'polypeptide(L)' 'MGGNNPLIVDDPRDVDAAVHLTIQSAFITAGQRCTCARRLLVRRARRAMPSSPGW' A
#
# COMPACT_ATOMS: atom_id res chain seq x y z
N MET A 1 -20.12 3.47 13.99
CA MET A 1 -19.90 2.94 12.63
C MET A 1 -18.39 2.88 12.40
N GLY A 2 -17.80 1.68 12.40
CA GLY A 2 -16.35 1.50 12.18
C GLY A 2 -15.96 1.65 10.70
N GLY A 3 -14.65 1.58 10.39
CA GLY A 3 -14.12 1.70 9.03
C GLY A 3 -13.22 0.51 8.66
N ASN A 4 -13.40 -0.04 7.46
CA ASN A 4 -12.50 -1.03 6.85
C ASN A 4 -11.66 -0.35 5.76
N ASN A 5 -10.93 0.68 6.14
CA ASN A 5 -10.41 1.66 5.20
C ASN A 5 -9.25 1.08 4.36
N PRO A 6 -9.32 1.15 3.02
CA PRO A 6 -8.20 0.79 2.17
C PRO A 6 -7.18 1.93 2.10
N LEU A 7 -5.89 1.56 2.02
CA LEU A 7 -4.81 2.44 1.61
C LEU A 7 -4.17 1.83 0.35
N ILE A 8 -4.10 2.60 -0.72
CA ILE A 8 -3.50 2.17 -1.99
C ILE A 8 -2.15 2.86 -2.14
N VAL A 9 -1.10 2.07 -2.36
CA VAL A 9 0.23 2.56 -2.72
C VAL A 9 0.52 2.11 -4.14
N ASP A 10 0.60 3.09 -5.04
CA ASP A 10 0.81 2.88 -6.45
C ASP A 10 1.97 3.74 -6.96
N ASP A 11 3.04 3.07 -7.40
CA ASP A 11 4.26 3.67 -7.96
C ASP A 11 4.73 4.94 -7.21
N PRO A 12 5.01 4.85 -5.90
CA PRO A 12 5.38 6.02 -5.12
C PRO A 12 6.73 6.56 -5.61
N ARG A 13 6.79 7.87 -5.90
CA ARG A 13 8.06 8.54 -6.26
C ARG A 13 9.09 8.48 -5.15
N ASP A 14 8.64 8.43 -3.91
CA ASP A 14 9.44 8.31 -2.70
C ASP A 14 8.89 7.16 -1.86
N VAL A 15 9.66 6.07 -1.79
CA VAL A 15 9.26 4.85 -1.09
C VAL A 15 9.28 5.05 0.42
N ASP A 16 10.26 5.79 0.95
CA ASP A 16 10.39 6.03 2.38
C ASP A 16 9.22 6.86 2.90
N ALA A 17 8.84 7.90 2.14
CA ALA A 17 7.66 8.69 2.44
C ALA A 17 6.37 7.84 2.42
N ALA A 18 6.21 6.96 1.43
CA ALA A 18 5.06 6.06 1.34
C ALA A 18 4.99 5.07 2.51
N VAL A 19 6.14 4.54 2.95
CA VAL A 19 6.24 3.69 4.14
C VAL A 19 5.85 4.46 5.40
N HIS A 20 6.40 5.66 5.60
CA HIS A 20 6.06 6.50 6.75
C HIS A 20 4.56 6.81 6.80
N LEU A 21 3.96 7.22 5.68
CA LEU A 21 2.52 7.48 5.59
C LEU A 21 1.68 6.23 5.88
N THR A 22 2.11 5.08 5.38
CA THR A 22 1.43 3.79 5.63
C THR A 22 1.43 3.46 7.11
N ILE A 23 2.58 3.57 7.77
CA ILE A 23 2.71 3.30 9.20
C ILE A 23 1.85 4.26 10.02
N GLN A 24 1.90 5.56 9.73
CA GLN A 24 1.10 6.55 10.45
C GLN A 24 -0.41 6.33 10.24
N SER A 25 -0.84 6.06 9.01
CA SER A 25 -2.25 5.80 8.70
C SER A 25 -2.76 4.53 9.39
N ALA A 26 -1.96 3.47 9.46
CA ALA A 26 -2.37 2.20 10.07
C ALA A 26 -2.29 2.22 11.60
N PHE A 27 -1.31 2.91 12.19
CA PHE A 27 -0.93 2.72 13.60
C PHE A 27 -0.94 3.97 14.47
N ILE A 28 -1.30 5.14 13.95
CA ILE A 28 -1.49 6.32 14.83
C ILE A 28 -2.49 5.98 15.94
N THR A 29 -2.16 6.35 17.18
CA THR A 29 -2.92 5.94 18.38
C THR A 29 -3.18 4.43 18.42
N ALA A 30 -2.14 3.62 18.15
CA ALA A 30 -2.19 2.16 18.11
C ALA A 30 -3.23 1.57 17.13
N GLY A 31 -3.63 2.32 16.09
CA GLY A 31 -4.63 1.87 15.12
C GLY A 31 -6.07 1.88 15.63
N GLN A 32 -6.33 2.54 16.77
CA GLN A 32 -7.65 2.59 17.43
C GLN A 32 -8.54 3.75 16.93
N ARG A 33 -8.24 4.31 15.75
CA ARG A 33 -9.14 5.28 15.11
C ARG A 33 -9.96 4.57 14.05
N CYS A 34 -11.23 4.94 13.94
CA CYS A 34 -12.10 4.46 12.86
C CYS A 34 -11.59 4.84 11.46
N THR A 35 -10.70 5.82 11.35
CA THR A 35 -10.05 6.28 10.11
C THR A 35 -8.77 5.53 9.75
N CYS A 36 -8.24 4.68 10.64
CA CYS A 36 -6.99 3.96 10.36
C CYS A 36 -7.13 3.02 9.17
N ALA A 37 -6.05 2.87 8.40
CA ALA A 37 -5.99 1.89 7.32
C ALA A 37 -6.06 0.47 7.90
N ARG A 38 -6.89 -0.39 7.30
CA ARG A 38 -7.04 -1.81 7.68
C ARG A 38 -6.60 -2.77 6.59
N ARG A 39 -6.46 -2.26 5.35
CA ARG A 39 -6.03 -3.02 4.18
C ARG A 39 -5.06 -2.16 3.38
N LEU A 40 -3.85 -2.66 3.17
CA LEU A 40 -2.88 -2.04 2.29
C LEU A 40 -2.89 -2.78 0.94
N LEU A 41 -3.19 -2.06 -0.13
CA LEU A 41 -3.15 -2.56 -1.50
C LEU A 41 -1.93 -1.96 -2.19
N VAL A 42 -0.97 -2.82 -2.54
CA VAL A 42 0.25 -2.41 -3.24
C VAL A 42 0.22 -2.98 -4.65
N ARG A 43 0.56 -2.14 -5.64
CA ARG A 43 0.73 -2.63 -7.01
C ARG A 43 1.84 -3.69 -7.03
N ARG A 44 1.56 -4.87 -7.59
CA ARG A 44 2.61 -5.86 -7.82
C ARG A 44 3.64 -5.27 -8.77
N ALA A 45 4.92 -5.44 -8.44
CA ALA A 45 5.98 -5.18 -9.40
C ALA A 45 5.66 -5.93 -10.69
N ARG A 46 5.68 -5.22 -11.83
CA ARG A 46 5.64 -5.88 -13.13
C ARG A 46 6.93 -6.71 -13.20
N ARG A 47 6.84 -8.01 -12.92
CA ARG A 47 7.89 -8.94 -13.32
C ARG A 47 8.02 -8.72 -14.83
N ALA A 48 9.19 -8.28 -15.28
CA ALA A 48 9.51 -8.27 -16.69
C ALA A 48 9.19 -9.68 -17.18
N MET A 49 8.12 -9.82 -17.97
CA MET A 49 7.86 -11.07 -18.63
C MET A 49 9.07 -11.26 -19.54
N PRO A 50 9.84 -12.37 -19.42
CA PRO A 50 10.87 -12.63 -20.41
C PRO A 50 10.19 -12.52 -21.77
N SER A 51 10.78 -11.73 -22.67
CA SER A 51 10.32 -11.61 -24.05
C SER A 51 10.01 -13.01 -24.54
N SER A 52 8.74 -13.27 -24.87
CA SER A 52 8.28 -14.61 -25.27
C SER A 52 9.28 -15.21 -26.27
N PRO A 53 9.75 -16.45 -26.08
CA PRO A 53 10.48 -17.14 -27.13
C PRO A 53 9.52 -17.27 -28.30
N GLY A 54 9.91 -16.76 -29.47
CA GLY A 54 9.07 -16.73 -30.67
C GLY A 54 8.87 -18.11 -31.27
N TRP A 55 8.00 -18.91 -30.64
CA TRP A 55 7.45 -20.15 -31.18
C TRP A 55 5.94 -20.16 -30.96
#